data_AF-A0A2E9YUI0-F1
#
_entry.id   AF-A0A2E9YUI0-F1
#
_cell.length_a   1.000
_cell.length_b   1.000
_cell.length_c   1.000
_cell.angle_alpha   90.00
_cell.angle_beta   90.00
_cell.angle_gamma   90.00
#
_symmetry.space_group_name_H-M   'P 1'
#
loop_
_entity.id
_entity.type
_entity.pdbx_description
1 polymer ?
#
loop_
_entity_poly.entity_id
_entity_poly.type
_entity_poly.pdbx_seq_one_letter_code
_entity_poly.pdbx_strand_id
1 'polypeptide(L)'
;MFVAPAASARIYKGEEAAALRCANTLAYTAVLLSQADLIGPDETKVMLGITVLILEKHVTGTRAEKKSALAIMRNRRDLTQTLTDYQTNAAKCLVQFPIN
;
A
#
# COMPACT_ATOMS: atom_id res chain seq x y z
N MET A 1 -10.92 13.89 -31.90
CA MET A 1 -11.09 13.35 -30.54
C MET A 1 -9.80 12.61 -30.20
N PHE A 2 -8.90 13.19 -29.41
CA PHE A 2 -7.63 12.54 -29.05
C PHE A 2 -7.90 11.61 -27.86
N VAL A 3 -7.82 10.30 -28.12
CA VAL A 3 -7.81 9.29 -27.06
C VAL A 3 -6.41 9.31 -26.46
N ALA A 4 -6.27 9.82 -25.24
CA ALA A 4 -5.04 9.65 -24.48
C ALA A 4 -4.78 8.14 -24.35
N PRO A 5 -3.56 7.64 -24.62
CA PRO A 5 -3.28 6.23 -24.46
C PRO A 5 -3.57 5.88 -23.00
N ALA A 6 -4.46 4.92 -22.77
CA ALA A 6 -4.63 4.34 -21.45
C ALA A 6 -3.25 3.89 -21.01
N ALA A 7 -2.67 4.57 -20.01
CA ALA A 7 -1.37 4.20 -19.47
C ALA A 7 -1.47 2.71 -19.14
N SER A 8 -0.76 1.88 -19.92
CA SER A 8 -0.80 0.43 -19.76
C SER A 8 -0.47 0.16 -18.31
N ALA A 9 -1.45 -0.35 -17.55
CA ALA A 9 -1.32 -0.47 -16.11
C ALA A 9 -0.12 -1.38 -15.84
N ARG A 10 0.97 -0.79 -15.34
CA ARG A 10 2.23 -1.49 -15.07
C ARG A 10 1.92 -2.76 -14.28
N ILE A 11 2.35 -3.90 -14.81
CA ILE A 11 2.16 -5.19 -14.14
C ILE A 11 3.35 -5.43 -13.23
N TYR A 12 3.14 -5.23 -11.93
CA TYR A 12 4.14 -5.54 -10.92
C TYR A 12 4.16 -7.04 -10.64
N LYS A 13 5.35 -7.63 -10.56
CA LYS A 13 5.56 -9.06 -10.32
C LYS A 13 6.61 -9.27 -9.23
N GLY A 14 6.72 -10.50 -8.73
CA GLY A 14 7.75 -10.88 -7.77
C GLY A 14 7.79 -9.97 -6.54
N GLU A 15 8.98 -9.45 -6.24
CA GLU A 15 9.24 -8.60 -5.07
C GLU A 15 8.47 -7.29 -5.09
N GLU A 16 8.35 -6.62 -6.25
CA GLU A 16 7.59 -5.36 -6.35
C GLU A 16 6.10 -5.57 -6.05
N ALA A 17 5.54 -6.70 -6.49
CA ALA A 17 4.15 -7.05 -6.18
C ALA A 17 3.97 -7.37 -4.69
N ALA A 18 4.98 -7.97 -4.05
CA ALA A 18 4.98 -8.20 -2.61
C ALA A 18 5.10 -6.89 -1.81
N ALA A 19 5.99 -5.99 -2.23
CA ALA A 19 6.14 -4.66 -1.63
C ALA A 19 4.85 -3.84 -1.74
N LEU A 20 4.19 -3.85 -2.91
CA LEU A 20 2.88 -3.22 -3.10
C LEU A 20 1.82 -3.79 -2.16
N ARG A 21 1.78 -5.12 -1.98
CA ARG A 21 0.85 -5.74 -1.03
C ARG A 21 1.10 -5.31 0.40
N CYS A 22 2.37 -5.24 0.79
CA CYS A 22 2.77 -4.79 2.12
C CYS A 22 2.41 -3.33 2.36
N ALA A 23 2.79 -2.44 1.43
CA ALA A 23 2.44 -1.02 1.47
C ALA A 23 0.92 -0.83 1.57
N ASN A 24 0.14 -1.50 0.71
CA ASN A 24 -1.32 -1.39 0.75
C ASN A 24 -1.92 -1.87 2.08
N THR A 25 -1.38 -2.95 2.65
CA THR A 25 -1.84 -3.48 3.94
C THR A 25 -1.60 -2.46 5.06
N LEU A 26 -0.39 -1.88 5.14
CA LEU A 26 -0.07 -0.86 6.15
C LEU A 26 -0.94 0.38 6.01
N ALA A 27 -1.10 0.90 4.79
CA ALA A 27 -1.90 2.09 4.55
C ALA A 27 -3.38 1.88 4.87
N TYR A 28 -3.95 0.76 4.45
CA TYR A 28 -5.36 0.47 4.71
C TYR A 28 -5.61 0.28 6.20
N THR A 29 -4.71 -0.40 6.92
CA THR A 29 -4.87 -0.54 8.37
C THR A 29 -4.75 0.78 9.11
N ALA A 30 -3.81 1.64 8.74
CA ALA A 30 -3.73 2.98 9.34
C ALA A 30 -5.07 3.72 9.20
N VAL A 31 -5.67 3.65 8.00
CA VAL A 31 -6.98 4.26 7.72
C VAL A 31 -8.12 3.60 8.51
N LEU A 32 -8.12 2.28 8.68
CA LEU A 32 -9.15 1.59 9.49
C LEU A 32 -9.03 1.90 10.98
N LEU A 33 -7.82 1.83 11.54
CA LEU A 33 -7.57 2.13 12.95
C LEU A 33 -7.90 3.60 13.27
N SER A 34 -7.57 4.51 12.36
CA SER A 34 -7.92 5.93 12.49
C SER A 34 -9.44 6.14 12.48
N GLN A 35 -10.17 5.49 11.56
CA GLN A 35 -11.64 5.57 11.53
C GLN A 35 -12.33 4.94 12.75
N ALA A 36 -11.67 3.99 13.41
CA ALA A 36 -12.14 3.38 14.64
C ALA A 36 -11.68 4.14 15.91
N ASP A 37 -11.06 5.32 15.76
CA ASP A 37 -10.47 6.12 16.84
C ASP A 37 -9.47 5.35 17.72
N LEU A 38 -8.82 4.31 17.17
CA LEU A 38 -7.83 3.48 17.86
C LEU A 38 -6.41 4.02 17.77
N ILE A 39 -6.15 4.92 16.81
CA ILE A 39 -4.89 5.64 16.66
C ILE A 39 -5.16 7.10 16.33
N GLY A 40 -4.27 7.99 16.75
CA GLY A 40 -4.39 9.41 16.47
C GLY A 40 -3.95 9.81 15.05
N PRO A 41 -4.15 11.09 14.70
CA PRO A 41 -3.77 11.62 13.38
C PRO A 41 -2.26 11.52 13.10
N ASP A 42 -1.42 11.63 14.12
CA ASP A 42 0.04 11.62 13.94
C ASP A 42 0.56 10.19 13.74
N GLU A 43 0.05 9.22 14.48
CA GLU A 43 0.31 7.79 14.25
C GLU A 43 -0.13 7.37 12.84
N THR A 44 -1.31 7.85 12.41
CA THR A 44 -1.82 7.61 11.06
C THR A 44 -0.87 8.18 10.01
N LYS A 45 -0.39 9.42 10.16
CA LYS A 45 0.59 10.03 9.24
C LYS A 45 1.88 9.23 9.19
N VAL A 46 2.39 8.76 10.33
CA VAL A 46 3.61 7.95 10.39
C VAL A 46 3.44 6.66 9.59
N MET A 47 2.35 5.92 9.80
CA MET A 47 2.08 4.68 9.07
C MET A 47 1.91 4.90 7.56
N LEU A 48 1.25 6.00 7.16
CA LEU A 48 1.15 6.38 5.76
C LEU A 48 2.50 6.82 5.18
N GLY A 49 3.36 7.48 5.96
CA GLY A 49 4.72 7.82 5.58
C GLY A 49 5.58 6.58 5.30
N ILE A 50 5.50 5.57 6.19
CA ILE A 50 6.17 4.28 6.00
C ILE A 50 5.72 3.60 4.70
N THR A 51 4.41 3.63 4.42
CA THR A 51 3.86 3.12 3.16
C THR A 51 4.54 3.79 1.95
N VAL A 52 4.64 5.12 1.96
CA VAL A 52 5.27 5.87 0.87
C VAL A 52 6.74 5.46 0.71
N LEU A 53 7.49 5.32 1.81
CA LEU A 53 8.89 4.91 1.78
C LEU A 53 9.07 3.50 1.18
N ILE A 54 8.20 2.55 1.54
CA ILE A 54 8.24 1.19 0.95
C ILE A 54 8.03 1.28 -0.57
N LEU A 55 7.08 2.09 -1.02
CA LEU A 55 6.80 2.26 -2.45
C LEU A 55 7.95 2.96 -3.19
N GLU A 56 8.58 3.95 -2.58
CA GLU A 56 9.68 4.67 -3.20
C GLU A 56 10.92 3.78 -3.37
N LYS A 57 11.23 2.95 -2.38
CA LYS A 57 12.43 2.11 -2.36
C LYS A 57 12.28 0.79 -3.10
N HIS A 58 11.10 0.16 -3.04
CA HIS A 58 10.91 -1.25 -3.46
C HIS A 58 9.95 -1.43 -4.64
N VAL A 59 9.38 -0.34 -5.16
CA VAL A 59 8.45 -0.39 -6.29
C VAL A 59 8.92 0.60 -7.34
N THR A 60 9.14 0.15 -8.56
CA THR A 60 9.54 1.01 -9.68
C THR A 60 8.33 1.76 -10.26
N GLY A 61 8.59 2.69 -11.18
CA GLY A 61 7.55 3.48 -11.84
C GLY A 61 7.32 4.84 -11.19
N THR A 62 6.42 5.61 -11.80
CA THR A 62 6.06 6.96 -11.40
C THR A 62 5.16 6.96 -10.17
N ARG A 63 5.12 8.09 -9.45
CA ARG A 63 4.21 8.28 -8.30
C ARG A 63 2.74 8.02 -8.69
N ALA A 64 2.34 8.42 -9.90
CA ALA A 64 0.99 8.19 -10.41
C ALA A 64 0.68 6.70 -10.62
N GLU A 65 1.61 5.94 -11.19
CA GLU A 65 1.47 4.49 -11.38
C GLU A 65 1.40 3.74 -10.06
N LYS A 66 2.26 4.08 -9.08
CA LYS A 66 2.24 3.49 -7.74
C LYS A 66 0.92 3.78 -7.02
N LYS A 67 0.43 5.03 -7.09
CA LYS A 67 -0.87 5.43 -6.52
C LYS A 67 -2.03 4.67 -7.17
N SER A 68 -2.01 4.50 -8.49
CA SER A 68 -3.02 3.71 -9.21
C SER A 68 -3.00 2.25 -8.78
N ALA A 69 -1.82 1.65 -8.65
CA ALA A 69 -1.65 0.28 -8.18
C ALA A 69 -2.23 0.06 -6.77
N LEU A 70 -1.96 0.99 -5.84
CA LEU A 70 -2.59 0.97 -4.52
C LEU A 70 -4.11 1.08 -4.58
N ALA A 71 -4.65 1.98 -5.42
CA ALA A 71 -6.10 2.12 -5.55
C ALA A 71 -6.77 0.84 -6.08
N ILE A 72 -6.16 0.19 -7.07
CA ILE A 72 -6.61 -1.10 -7.60
C ILE A 72 -6.55 -2.18 -6.51
N MET A 73 -5.46 -2.21 -5.75
CA MET A 73 -5.27 -3.14 -4.64
C MET A 73 -6.35 -2.98 -3.55
N ARG A 74 -6.61 -1.75 -3.13
CA ARG A 74 -7.68 -1.43 -2.18
C ARG A 74 -9.04 -1.88 -2.71
N ASN A 75 -9.35 -1.62 -3.97
CA ASN A 75 -10.65 -1.97 -4.57
C ASN A 75 -10.84 -3.49 -4.76
N ARG A 76 -9.76 -4.29 -4.72
CA ARG A 76 -9.79 -5.75 -4.85
C ARG A 76 -9.93 -6.48 -3.51
N ARG A 77 -9.87 -5.77 -2.38
CA ARG A 77 -9.85 -6.40 -1.06
C ARG A 77 -11.17 -6.23 -0.32
N ASP A 78 -11.62 -7.33 0.27
CA ASP A 78 -12.66 -7.33 1.29
C ASP A 78 -12.10 -6.82 2.64
N LEU A 79 -12.94 -6.14 3.43
CA LEU A 79 -12.55 -5.50 4.69
C LEU A 79 -12.01 -6.52 5.69
N THR A 80 -12.67 -7.66 5.82
CA THR A 80 -12.32 -8.73 6.77
C THR A 80 -11.03 -9.43 6.36
N GLN A 81 -10.82 -9.68 5.06
CA GLN A 81 -9.56 -10.23 4.56
C GLN A 81 -8.38 -9.29 4.83
N THR A 82 -8.60 -7.97 4.79
CA THR A 82 -7.51 -7.01 5.01
C THR A 82 -7.10 -6.92 6.48
N LEU A 83 -8.04 -7.01 7.42
CA LEU A 83 -7.73 -7.05 8.85
C LEU A 83 -6.95 -8.31 9.24
N THR A 84 -7.33 -9.47 8.70
CA THR A 84 -6.59 -10.73 8.91
C THR A 84 -5.18 -10.68 8.29
N ASP A 85 -5.06 -10.13 7.08
CA ASP A 85 -3.76 -9.92 6.43
C ASP A 85 -2.86 -9.00 7.27
N TYR A 86 -3.42 -7.95 7.86
CA TYR A 86 -2.67 -7.05 8.73
C TYR A 86 -2.17 -7.76 9.99
N GLN A 87 -3.06 -8.43 10.73
CA GLN A 87 -2.68 -9.14 11.96
C GLN A 87 -1.61 -10.19 11.70
N THR A 88 -1.66 -10.84 10.54
CA THR A 88 -0.74 -11.94 10.19
C THR A 88 0.58 -11.46 9.58
N ASN A 89 0.56 -10.35 8.83
CA ASN A 89 1.66 -9.98 7.92
C ASN A 89 2.25 -8.59 8.13
N ALA A 90 1.64 -7.69 8.91
CA ALA A 90 2.14 -6.32 9.04
C ALA A 90 3.56 -6.25 9.64
N ALA A 91 3.82 -7.02 10.71
CA ALA A 91 5.16 -7.12 11.28
C ALA A 91 6.17 -7.76 10.29
N LYS A 92 5.74 -8.75 9.52
CA LYS A 92 6.57 -9.41 8.51
C LYS A 92 6.91 -8.47 7.35
N CYS A 93 6.01 -7.56 6.99
CA CYS A 93 6.21 -6.60 5.93
C CYS A 93 7.38 -5.65 6.20
N LEU A 94 7.55 -5.17 7.44
CA LEU A 94 8.65 -4.28 7.79
C LEU A 94 10.00 -4.99 7.86
N VAL A 95 10.00 -6.28 8.21
CA VAL A 95 11.20 -7.12 8.14
C VAL A 95 11.59 -7.41 6.69
N GLN A 96 10.60 -7.69 5.84
CA GLN A 96 10.83 -8.04 4.43
C GLN A 96 11.17 -6.83 3.55
N PHE A 97 10.64 -5.65 3.86
CA PHE A 97 10.85 -4.42 3.10
C PHE A 97 11.33 -3.29 4.01
N PRO A 98 12.63 -3.30 4.39
CA PRO A 98 13.20 -2.29 5.27
C PRO A 98 13.18 -0.89 4.64
N ILE A 99 12.85 0.11 5.45
CA ILE A 99 12.73 1.52 5.06
C ILE A 99 13.97 2.36 5.42
N ASN A 100 14.89 1.78 6.18
CA ASN A 100 16.19 2.32 6.59
C ASN A 100 17.33 1.89 5.66
#